data_AF-A0A522DWP7-F1
#
_entry.id   AF-A0A522DWP7-F1
#
_cell.length_a   1.000
_cell.length_b   1.000
_cell.length_c   1.000
_cell.angle_alpha   90.00
_cell.angle_beta   90.00
_cell.angle_gamma   90.00
#
_symmetry.space_group_name_H-M   'P 1'
#
loop_
_entity.id
_entity.type
_entity.pdbx_description
1 polymer ?
#
loop_
_entity_poly.entity_id
_entity_poly.type
_entity_poly.pdbx_seq_one_letter_code
_entity_poly.pdbx_strand_id
1 'polypeptide(L)'
;TVFQLLAAINFATHFIALKKRSFNPYTDDMEARAFLILVLGSCVIAAYVLYDAGTYTDFFTALRHASFNLVSIAADCGFATQDFNQWPIFVPMWMLFLSCLSASSGSTGGGIRMIRTIILMKQARLELFKFIHPSAVKSLRIGDTVINNKIVTSVTGFIFLYFISIVILVFALLLSGLDFLSAFSAIIACFNNAGPGLNQVGPASNYAGLSDFQTGVCIFAMLLGRVQIFSIVILFVPEFWKK
;
A
#
# COMPACT_ATOMS: atom_id res chain seq x y z
N THR A 1 9.75 -13.67 5.58
CA THR A 1 8.43 -13.80 4.93
C THR A 1 7.32 -14.12 5.91
N VAL A 2 7.33 -15.26 6.60
CA VAL A 2 6.20 -15.67 7.47
C VAL A 2 5.92 -14.66 8.59
N PHE A 3 6.97 -14.21 9.29
CA PHE A 3 6.81 -13.19 10.34
C PHE A 3 6.28 -11.85 9.81
N GLN A 4 6.69 -11.44 8.61
CA GLN A 4 6.23 -10.20 7.96
C GLN A 4 4.75 -10.29 7.57
N LEU A 5 4.31 -11.45 7.05
CA LEU A 5 2.90 -11.71 6.77
C LEU A 5 2.04 -11.63 8.03
N LEU A 6 2.53 -12.19 9.15
CA LEU A 6 1.83 -12.09 10.43
C LEU A 6 1.81 -10.64 10.93
N ALA A 7 2.93 -9.92 10.92
CA ALA A 7 3.00 -8.54 11.38
C ALA A 7 2.11 -7.56 10.57
N ALA A 8 1.85 -7.87 9.30
CA ALA A 8 0.98 -7.10 8.42
C ALA A 8 -0.53 -7.35 8.64
N ILE A 9 -0.88 -8.42 9.38
CA ILE A 9 -2.26 -8.69 9.80
C ILE A 9 -2.58 -7.85 11.04
N ASN A 10 -3.86 -7.53 11.22
CA ASN A 10 -4.35 -6.77 12.37
C ASN A 10 -3.99 -7.47 13.71
N PHE A 11 -3.35 -6.74 14.62
CA PHE A 11 -3.02 -7.23 15.97
C PHE A 11 -4.26 -7.62 16.78
N ALA A 12 -5.41 -7.00 16.55
CA ALA A 12 -6.66 -7.40 17.20
C ALA A 12 -7.08 -8.82 16.80
N THR A 13 -6.87 -9.20 15.54
CA THR A 13 -7.17 -10.54 15.04
C THR A 13 -6.24 -11.58 15.68
N HIS A 14 -4.96 -11.25 15.87
CA HIS A 14 -4.01 -12.07 16.63
C HIS A 14 -4.45 -12.26 18.09
N PHE A 15 -4.88 -11.20 18.76
CA PHE A 15 -5.35 -11.26 20.13
C PHE A 15 -6.59 -12.17 20.27
N ILE A 16 -7.55 -12.07 19.35
CA ILE A 16 -8.75 -12.91 19.35
C ILE A 16 -8.39 -14.38 19.07
N ALA A 17 -7.49 -14.66 18.13
CA ALA A 17 -7.01 -16.01 17.83
C ALA A 17 -6.33 -16.65 19.04
N LEU A 18 -5.49 -15.90 19.76
CA LEU A 18 -4.82 -16.36 20.98
C LEU A 18 -5.84 -16.65 22.09
N LYS A 19 -6.80 -15.74 22.30
CA LYS A 19 -7.83 -15.87 23.35
C LYS A 19 -8.78 -17.04 23.09
N LYS A 20 -9.19 -17.25 21.83
CA LYS A 20 -10.10 -18.34 21.45
C LYS A 20 -9.37 -19.67 21.18
N ARG A 21 -8.04 -19.69 21.17
CA ARG A 21 -7.20 -20.84 20.79
C ARG A 21 -7.64 -21.49 19.47
N SER A 22 -8.02 -20.67 18.50
CA SER A 22 -8.55 -21.12 17.20
C SER A 22 -8.01 -20.24 16.08
N PHE A 23 -7.85 -20.83 14.89
CA PHE A 23 -7.44 -20.13 13.67
C PHE A 23 -8.63 -19.53 12.89
N ASN A 24 -9.87 -19.86 13.25
CA ASN A 24 -11.07 -19.32 12.61
C ASN A 24 -11.13 -17.78 12.55
N PRO A 25 -10.63 -17.03 13.55
CA PRO A 25 -10.62 -15.57 13.48
C PRO A 25 -9.86 -14.98 12.28
N TYR A 26 -8.86 -15.68 11.73
CA TYR A 26 -8.16 -15.22 10.53
C TYR A 26 -8.98 -15.40 9.24
N THR A 27 -9.83 -16.43 9.18
CA THR A 27 -10.70 -16.68 8.03
C THR A 27 -11.97 -15.85 8.05
N ASP A 28 -12.43 -15.50 9.25
CA ASP A 28 -13.59 -14.65 9.48
C ASP A 28 -13.28 -13.16 9.22
N ASP A 29 -12.02 -12.76 9.45
CA ASP A 29 -11.54 -11.41 9.18
C ASP A 29 -11.41 -11.15 7.66
N MET A 30 -12.29 -10.29 7.16
CA MET A 30 -12.31 -9.91 5.75
C MET A 30 -11.03 -9.16 5.32
N GLU A 31 -10.39 -8.38 6.20
CA GLU A 31 -9.14 -7.69 5.88
C GLU A 31 -8.00 -8.69 5.73
N ALA A 32 -7.81 -9.57 6.72
CA ALA A 32 -6.76 -10.59 6.71
C ALA A 32 -6.89 -11.50 5.49
N ARG A 33 -8.10 -11.96 5.17
CA ARG A 33 -8.35 -12.79 3.99
C ARG A 33 -8.04 -12.05 2.69
N ALA A 34 -8.48 -10.81 2.56
CA ALA A 34 -8.23 -10.03 1.35
C ALA A 34 -6.74 -9.73 1.17
N PHE A 35 -6.03 -9.41 2.26
CA PHE A 35 -4.57 -9.23 2.27
C PHE A 35 -3.84 -10.49 1.81
N LEU A 36 -4.14 -11.65 2.41
CA LEU A 36 -3.48 -12.91 2.07
C LEU A 36 -3.73 -13.32 0.62
N ILE A 37 -4.96 -13.21 0.11
CA ILE A 37 -5.29 -13.53 -1.28
C ILE A 37 -4.52 -12.59 -2.22
N LEU A 38 -4.50 -11.29 -1.94
CA LEU A 38 -3.83 -10.29 -2.77
C LEU A 38 -2.32 -10.55 -2.83
N VAL A 39 -1.67 -10.75 -1.67
CA VAL A 39 -0.22 -10.92 -1.59
C VAL A 39 0.22 -12.26 -2.15
N LEU A 40 -0.43 -13.37 -1.78
CA LEU A 40 -0.07 -14.70 -2.29
C LEU A 40 -0.34 -14.83 -3.78
N GLY A 41 -1.47 -14.30 -4.26
CA GLY A 41 -1.76 -14.24 -5.71
C GLY A 41 -0.72 -13.42 -6.46
N SER A 42 -0.30 -12.29 -5.89
CA SER A 42 0.75 -11.45 -6.46
C SER A 42 2.13 -12.12 -6.48
N CYS A 43 2.47 -12.92 -5.47
CA CYS A 43 3.70 -13.72 -5.47
C CYS A 43 3.76 -14.68 -6.66
N VAL A 44 2.65 -15.35 -6.98
CA VAL A 44 2.57 -16.29 -8.11
C VAL A 44 2.68 -15.55 -9.44
N ILE A 45 1.99 -14.42 -9.59
CA ILE A 45 2.06 -13.58 -10.80
C ILE A 45 3.49 -13.05 -11.00
N ALA A 46 4.11 -12.51 -9.96
CA ALA A 46 5.48 -12.01 -10.04
C ALA A 46 6.49 -13.11 -10.38
N ALA A 47 6.34 -14.30 -9.79
CA ALA A 47 7.18 -15.45 -10.11
C ALA A 47 7.04 -15.89 -11.57
N TYR A 48 5.81 -15.91 -12.10
CA TYR A 48 5.54 -16.23 -13.50
C TYR A 48 6.20 -15.22 -14.44
N VAL A 49 6.05 -13.92 -14.18
CA VAL A 49 6.67 -12.87 -15.02
C VAL A 49 8.20 -12.96 -15.02
N LEU A 50 8.81 -13.27 -13.86
CA LEU A 50 10.27 -13.44 -13.77
C LEU A 50 10.78 -14.68 -14.50
N TYR A 51 9.98 -15.75 -14.50
CA TYR A 51 10.29 -16.97 -15.23
C TYR A 51 10.17 -16.75 -16.75
N ASP A 52 9.07 -16.13 -17.20
CA ASP A 52 8.82 -15.83 -18.62
C ASP A 52 9.87 -14.87 -19.21
N ALA A 53 10.30 -13.88 -18.41
CA ALA A 53 11.38 -12.97 -18.79
C ALA A 53 12.78 -13.61 -18.80
N GLY A 54 12.91 -14.89 -18.41
CA GLY A 54 14.18 -15.60 -18.35
C GLY A 54 15.16 -15.07 -17.29
N THR A 55 14.68 -14.28 -16.32
CA THR A 55 15.53 -13.74 -15.24
C THR A 55 16.05 -14.84 -14.33
N TYR A 56 15.26 -15.90 -14.14
CA TYR A 56 15.64 -17.11 -13.42
C TYR A 56 15.30 -18.34 -14.25
N THR A 57 16.20 -19.33 -14.26
CA THR A 57 16.05 -20.57 -15.03
C THR A 57 15.01 -21.52 -14.44
N ASP A 58 14.79 -21.46 -13.12
CA ASP A 58 13.87 -22.32 -12.39
C ASP A 58 12.75 -21.50 -11.72
N PHE A 59 11.52 -21.98 -11.87
CA PHE A 59 10.32 -21.32 -11.35
C PHE A 59 10.31 -21.29 -9.81
N PHE A 60 10.77 -22.34 -9.14
CA PHE A 60 10.79 -22.37 -7.66
C PHE A 60 11.80 -21.35 -7.10
N THR A 61 12.92 -21.18 -7.80
CA THR A 61 13.91 -20.14 -7.50
C THR A 61 13.32 -18.74 -7.71
N ALA A 62 12.63 -18.50 -8.82
CA ALA A 62 11.91 -17.24 -9.07
C ALA A 62 10.87 -16.95 -7.98
N LEU A 63 10.06 -17.95 -7.60
CA LEU A 63 9.04 -17.83 -6.57
C LEU A 63 9.63 -17.51 -5.20
N ARG A 64 10.76 -18.13 -4.84
CA ARG A 64 11.45 -17.84 -3.57
C ARG A 64 11.92 -16.39 -3.49
N HIS A 65 12.56 -15.88 -4.53
CA HIS A 65 13.06 -14.51 -4.55
C HIS A 65 11.93 -13.48 -4.68
N ALA A 66 10.95 -13.74 -5.53
CA ALA A 66 9.77 -12.88 -5.70
C ALA A 66 8.98 -12.77 -4.40
N SER A 67 8.66 -13.91 -3.78
CA SER A 67 7.84 -13.93 -2.56
C SER A 67 8.50 -13.21 -1.40
N PHE A 68 9.82 -13.30 -1.22
CA PHE A 68 10.49 -12.58 -0.13
C PHE A 68 10.38 -11.06 -0.30
N ASN A 69 10.79 -10.55 -1.46
CA ASN A 69 10.83 -9.12 -1.70
C ASN A 69 9.41 -8.54 -1.77
N LEU A 70 8.48 -9.24 -2.44
CA LEU A 70 7.10 -8.78 -2.57
C LEU A 70 6.39 -8.71 -1.23
N VAL A 71 6.49 -9.75 -0.40
CA VAL A 71 5.90 -9.74 0.96
C VAL A 71 6.49 -8.62 1.80
N SER A 72 7.80 -8.40 1.72
CA SER A 72 8.48 -7.37 2.49
C SER A 72 8.00 -5.96 2.11
N ILE A 73 7.89 -5.67 0.81
CA ILE A 73 7.40 -4.36 0.34
C ILE A 73 5.90 -4.20 0.57
N ALA A 74 5.09 -5.24 0.35
CA ALA A 74 3.65 -5.22 0.63
C ALA A 74 3.35 -5.05 2.13
N ALA A 75 4.23 -5.54 3.02
CA ALA A 75 4.11 -5.38 4.46
C ALA A 75 4.82 -4.11 4.99
N ASP A 76 5.30 -3.22 4.11
CA ASP A 76 6.07 -2.02 4.44
C ASP A 76 7.30 -2.28 5.35
N CYS A 77 7.92 -3.45 5.21
CA CYS A 77 9.09 -3.84 6.01
C CYS A 77 10.41 -3.33 5.41
N GLY A 78 10.46 -3.16 4.09
CA GLY A 78 11.63 -2.60 3.38
C GLY A 78 12.87 -3.50 3.28
N PHE A 79 12.78 -4.76 3.69
CA PHE A 79 13.86 -5.73 3.46
C PHE A 79 13.93 -6.14 1.99
N ALA A 80 15.14 -6.14 1.43
CA ALA A 80 15.43 -6.63 0.09
C ALA A 80 16.51 -7.71 0.15
N THR A 81 16.34 -8.79 -0.61
CA THR A 81 17.37 -9.84 -0.79
C THR A 81 17.97 -9.82 -2.20
N GLN A 82 17.30 -9.18 -3.15
CA GLN A 82 17.72 -9.10 -4.54
C GLN A 82 17.61 -7.65 -5.01
N ASP A 83 18.44 -7.31 -5.98
CA ASP A 83 18.31 -6.03 -6.68
C ASP A 83 17.18 -6.12 -7.71
N PHE A 84 15.98 -5.74 -7.29
CA PHE A 84 14.81 -5.73 -8.17
C PHE A 84 14.82 -4.59 -9.20
N ASN A 85 15.87 -3.75 -9.26
CA ASN A 85 16.10 -2.88 -10.42
C ASN A 85 16.48 -3.69 -11.68
N GLN A 86 17.05 -4.89 -11.50
CA GLN A 86 17.41 -5.79 -12.62
C GLN A 86 16.22 -6.61 -13.13
N TRP A 87 15.07 -6.55 -12.45
CA TRP A 87 13.88 -7.30 -12.83
C TRP A 87 13.07 -6.55 -13.87
N PRO A 88 12.18 -7.24 -14.62
CA PRO A 88 11.23 -6.57 -15.50
C PRO A 88 10.42 -5.54 -14.70
N ILE A 89 10.40 -4.29 -15.17
CA ILE A 89 9.87 -3.12 -14.45
C ILE A 89 8.46 -3.29 -13.88
N PHE A 90 7.66 -4.17 -14.49
CA PHE A 90 6.34 -4.55 -14.00
C PHE A 90 6.37 -5.06 -12.55
N VAL A 91 7.32 -5.94 -12.20
CA VAL A 91 7.39 -6.57 -10.87
C VAL A 91 7.65 -5.54 -9.76
N PRO A 92 8.71 -4.72 -9.80
CA PRO A 92 8.94 -3.70 -8.78
C PRO A 92 7.83 -2.64 -8.72
N MET A 93 7.26 -2.22 -9.86
CA MET A 93 6.14 -1.29 -9.87
C MET A 93 4.88 -1.90 -9.22
N TRP A 94 4.62 -3.18 -9.47
CA TRP A 94 3.54 -3.92 -8.82
C TRP A 94 3.77 -4.03 -7.32
N MET A 95 5.01 -4.28 -6.88
CA MET A 95 5.37 -4.31 -5.46
C MET A 95 5.11 -2.96 -4.77
N LEU A 96 5.52 -1.84 -5.39
CA LEU A 96 5.22 -0.50 -4.88
C LEU A 96 3.72 -0.20 -4.88
N PHE A 97 2.97 -0.69 -5.86
CA PHE A 97 1.52 -0.56 -5.86
C PHE A 97 0.87 -1.34 -4.71
N LEU A 98 1.37 -2.54 -4.42
CA LEU A 98 0.88 -3.34 -3.30
C LEU A 98 1.11 -2.63 -1.96
N SER A 99 2.27 -2.01 -1.74
CA SER A 99 2.56 -1.26 -0.50
C SER A 99 1.51 -0.18 -0.18
N CYS A 100 0.89 0.41 -1.21
CA CYS A 100 -0.22 1.35 -1.01
C CYS A 100 -1.46 0.70 -0.38
N LEU A 101 -1.74 -0.56 -0.70
CA LEU A 101 -3.03 -1.21 -0.48
C LEU A 101 -3.03 -2.26 0.63
N SER A 102 -1.93 -2.99 0.80
CA SER A 102 -1.93 -4.28 1.50
C SER A 102 -1.92 -4.20 3.02
N ALA A 103 -1.46 -3.11 3.64
CA ALA A 103 -1.40 -3.04 5.09
C ALA A 103 -2.79 -3.16 5.75
N SER A 104 -2.97 -4.10 6.68
CA SER A 104 -4.24 -4.23 7.42
C SER A 104 -4.40 -3.11 8.45
N SER A 105 -5.63 -2.77 8.81
CA SER A 105 -5.91 -1.81 9.87
C SER A 105 -5.37 -2.30 11.21
N GLY A 106 -4.68 -1.44 11.96
CA GLY A 106 -4.10 -1.82 13.26
C GLY A 106 -2.88 -2.75 13.15
N SER A 107 -2.25 -2.84 11.98
CA SER A 107 -0.92 -3.45 11.79
C SER A 107 0.19 -2.39 11.88
N THR A 108 1.46 -2.82 11.73
CA THR A 108 2.61 -1.90 11.67
C THR A 108 2.74 -1.17 10.33
N GLY A 109 2.02 -1.61 9.30
CA GLY A 109 2.07 -1.08 7.94
C GLY A 109 1.35 0.25 7.74
N GLY A 110 1.74 0.96 6.68
CA GLY A 110 1.29 2.30 6.34
C GLY A 110 0.25 2.33 5.22
N GLY A 111 0.28 3.42 4.44
CA GLY A 111 -0.52 3.54 3.22
C GLY A 111 -2.02 3.77 3.42
N ILE A 112 -2.80 3.37 2.41
CA ILE A 112 -4.25 3.57 2.36
C ILE A 112 -4.98 2.72 3.40
N ARG A 113 -4.39 1.57 3.73
CA ARG A 113 -4.95 0.47 4.53
C ARG A 113 -6.03 -0.33 3.82
N MET A 114 -6.01 -1.63 4.06
CA MET A 114 -6.86 -2.61 3.39
C MET A 114 -8.35 -2.34 3.58
N ILE A 115 -8.78 -1.87 4.76
CA ILE A 115 -10.20 -1.53 5.00
C ILE A 115 -10.72 -0.44 4.05
N ARG A 116 -9.91 0.60 3.78
CA ARG A 116 -10.30 1.71 2.91
C ARG A 116 -10.36 1.25 1.47
N THR A 117 -9.41 0.40 1.07
CA THR A 117 -9.42 -0.26 -0.25
C THR A 117 -10.68 -1.11 -0.42
N ILE A 118 -11.07 -1.91 0.56
CA ILE A 118 -12.28 -2.74 0.49
C ILE A 118 -13.55 -1.87 0.43
N ILE A 119 -13.62 -0.79 1.21
CA ILE A 119 -14.74 0.18 1.16
C ILE A 119 -14.87 0.75 -0.24
N LEU A 120 -13.77 1.24 -0.82
CA LEU A 120 -13.73 1.78 -2.18
C LEU A 120 -14.17 0.77 -3.24
N MET A 121 -13.63 -0.44 -3.20
CA MET A 121 -13.97 -1.48 -4.18
C MET A 121 -15.45 -1.85 -4.11
N LYS A 122 -16.00 -1.95 -2.90
CA LYS A 122 -17.44 -2.20 -2.70
C LYS A 122 -18.29 -1.00 -3.11
N GLN A 123 -17.82 0.23 -2.87
CA GLN A 123 -18.50 1.45 -3.28
C GLN A 123 -18.54 1.56 -4.81
N ALA A 124 -17.43 1.34 -5.50
CA ALA A 124 -17.36 1.33 -6.96
C ALA A 124 -18.31 0.28 -7.55
N ARG A 125 -18.34 -0.93 -6.98
CA ARG A 125 -19.28 -1.98 -7.41
C ARG A 125 -20.74 -1.60 -7.15
N LEU A 126 -21.02 -0.90 -6.05
CA LEU A 126 -22.36 -0.43 -5.72
C LEU A 126 -22.82 0.65 -6.72
N GLU A 127 -21.95 1.60 -7.07
CA GLU A 127 -22.24 2.62 -8.07
C GLU A 127 -22.49 1.99 -9.44
N LEU A 128 -21.62 1.08 -9.90
CA LEU A 128 -21.83 0.31 -11.14
C LEU A 128 -23.17 -0.42 -11.14
N PHE A 129 -23.57 -1.02 -10.00
CA PHE A 129 -24.86 -1.69 -9.89
C PHE A 129 -26.04 -0.72 -10.01
N LYS A 130 -25.95 0.47 -9.40
CA LYS A 130 -26.97 1.53 -9.48
C LYS A 130 -27.06 2.16 -10.88
N PHE A 131 -25.94 2.28 -11.58
CA PHE A 131 -25.93 2.70 -12.99
C PHE A 131 -26.78 1.76 -13.87
N ILE A 132 -26.76 0.46 -13.57
CA ILE A 132 -27.58 -0.54 -14.28
C ILE A 132 -29.02 -0.55 -13.73
N HIS A 133 -29.20 -0.35 -12.42
CA HIS A 133 -30.50 -0.41 -11.74
C HIS A 133 -30.79 0.88 -10.93
N PRO A 134 -31.26 1.96 -11.59
CA PRO A 134 -31.39 3.28 -10.97
C PRO A 134 -32.39 3.34 -9.80
N SER A 135 -33.39 2.46 -9.77
CA SER A 135 -34.39 2.40 -8.69
C SER A 135 -33.95 1.55 -7.49
N ALA A 136 -32.78 0.90 -7.54
CA ALA A 136 -32.35 -0.01 -6.50
C ALA A 136 -31.74 0.72 -5.29
N VAL A 137 -32.38 0.59 -4.13
CA VAL A 137 -31.86 1.09 -2.85
C VAL A 137 -31.02 -0.01 -2.19
N LYS A 138 -29.71 0.04 -2.40
CA LYS A 138 -28.75 -0.92 -1.82
C LYS A 138 -27.74 -0.18 -0.95
N SER A 139 -27.56 -0.65 0.28
CA SER A 139 -26.59 -0.11 1.24
C SER A 139 -25.25 -0.83 1.17
N LEU A 140 -24.17 -0.10 1.45
CA LEU A 140 -22.81 -0.66 1.53
C LEU A 140 -22.68 -1.49 2.82
N ARG A 141 -22.25 -2.75 2.71
CA ARG A 141 -22.05 -3.66 3.86
C ARG A 141 -20.64 -4.23 3.92
N ILE A 142 -20.10 -4.29 5.13
CA ILE A 142 -18.85 -4.96 5.50
C ILE A 142 -19.17 -5.99 6.58
N GLY A 143 -18.97 -7.28 6.26
CA GLY A 143 -19.54 -8.36 7.06
C GLY A 143 -21.04 -8.17 7.21
N ASP A 144 -21.51 -8.23 8.46
CA ASP A 144 -22.92 -8.03 8.81
C ASP A 144 -23.29 -6.57 9.09
N THR A 145 -22.32 -5.65 9.06
CA THR A 145 -22.53 -4.25 9.39
C THR A 145 -22.79 -3.37 8.17
N VAL A 146 -23.77 -2.47 8.28
CA VAL A 146 -24.07 -1.45 7.27
C VAL A 146 -23.16 -0.24 7.51
N ILE A 147 -22.42 0.16 6.49
CA ILE A 147 -21.52 1.32 6.56
C ILE A 147 -22.31 2.59 6.27
N ASN A 148 -22.18 3.57 7.16
CA ASN A 148 -22.78 4.88 6.99
C ASN A 148 -22.12 5.63 5.81
N ASN A 149 -22.92 6.28 4.97
CA ASN A 149 -22.43 7.13 3.88
C ASN A 149 -21.41 8.18 4.35
N LYS A 150 -21.51 8.69 5.58
CA LYS A 150 -20.50 9.61 6.15
C LYS A 150 -19.09 9.02 6.11
N ILE A 151 -18.95 7.73 6.47
CA ILE A 151 -17.66 7.02 6.44
C ILE A 151 -17.17 6.88 5.01
N VAL A 152 -18.06 6.55 4.07
CA VAL A 152 -17.74 6.43 2.64
C VAL A 152 -17.21 7.75 2.08
N THR A 153 -17.87 8.87 2.38
CA THR A 153 -17.43 10.21 1.97
C THR A 153 -16.07 10.55 2.57
N SER A 154 -15.85 10.28 3.86
CA SER A 154 -14.55 10.49 4.51
C SER A 154 -13.44 9.64 3.89
N VAL A 155 -13.71 8.38 3.56
CA VAL A 155 -12.75 7.50 2.87
C VAL A 155 -12.44 8.01 1.47
N THR A 156 -13.45 8.44 0.72
CA THR A 156 -13.23 8.99 -0.64
C THR A 156 -12.39 10.27 -0.60
N GLY A 157 -12.68 11.17 0.36
CA GLY A 157 -11.87 12.38 0.58
C GLY A 157 -10.43 12.05 0.98
N PHE A 158 -10.22 11.04 1.83
CA PHE A 158 -8.87 10.59 2.20
C PHE A 158 -8.07 10.16 0.97
N ILE A 159 -8.69 9.38 0.09
CA ILE A 159 -8.05 8.80 -1.09
C ILE A 159 -7.71 9.89 -2.10
N PHE A 160 -8.62 10.85 -2.29
CA PHE A 160 -8.36 12.00 -3.13
C PHE A 160 -7.15 12.81 -2.62
N LEU A 161 -7.11 13.10 -1.31
CA LEU A 161 -5.97 13.78 -0.70
C LEU A 161 -4.67 12.96 -0.78
N TYR A 162 -4.76 11.64 -0.66
CA TYR A 162 -3.62 10.73 -0.80
C TYR A 162 -2.99 10.85 -2.20
N PHE A 163 -3.80 10.74 -3.26
CA PHE A 163 -3.29 10.85 -4.63
C PHE A 163 -2.78 12.25 -4.96
N ILE A 164 -3.49 13.31 -4.59
CA ILE A 164 -3.05 14.67 -4.91
C ILE A 164 -1.74 15.02 -4.18
N SER A 165 -1.56 14.58 -2.92
CA SER A 165 -0.30 14.76 -2.20
C SER A 165 0.85 14.03 -2.87
N ILE A 166 0.66 12.77 -3.30
CA ILE A 166 1.70 12.05 -4.06
C ILE A 166 2.06 12.79 -5.33
N VAL A 167 1.08 13.22 -6.12
CA VAL A 167 1.31 13.96 -7.36
C VAL A 167 2.14 15.22 -7.08
N ILE A 168 1.72 16.05 -6.13
CA ILE A 168 2.45 17.29 -5.79
C ILE A 168 3.90 17.01 -5.40
N LEU A 169 4.14 16.00 -4.57
CA LEU A 169 5.49 15.66 -4.10
C LEU A 169 6.37 15.08 -5.22
N VAL A 170 5.80 14.27 -6.12
CA VAL A 170 6.51 13.77 -7.30
C VAL A 170 6.92 14.92 -8.21
N PHE A 171 6.00 15.87 -8.48
CA PHE A 171 6.32 17.06 -9.27
C PHE A 171 7.38 17.95 -8.60
N ALA A 172 7.39 18.04 -7.26
CA ALA A 172 8.44 18.75 -6.54
C ALA A 172 9.83 18.11 -6.75
N LEU A 173 9.93 16.77 -6.72
CA LEU A 173 11.18 16.07 -7.02
C LEU A 173 11.59 16.19 -8.50
N LEU A 174 10.64 16.10 -9.43
CA LEU A 174 10.91 16.32 -10.86
C LEU A 174 11.45 17.72 -11.14
N LEU A 175 10.90 18.74 -10.48
CA LEU A 175 11.36 20.14 -10.61
C LEU A 175 12.81 20.32 -10.12
N SER A 176 13.24 19.50 -9.17
CA SER A 176 14.64 19.47 -8.70
C SER A 176 15.62 18.79 -9.67
N GLY A 177 15.12 18.22 -10.78
CA GLY A 177 15.92 17.52 -11.79
C GLY A 177 16.07 16.02 -11.57
N LEU A 178 15.35 15.41 -10.63
CA LEU A 178 15.36 13.97 -10.42
C LEU A 178 14.61 13.26 -11.57
N ASP A 179 15.08 12.07 -11.99
CA ASP A 179 14.39 11.29 -13.03
C ASP A 179 13.02 10.80 -12.56
N PHE A 180 12.09 10.62 -13.50
CA PHE A 180 10.70 10.25 -13.19
C PHE A 180 10.59 8.94 -12.40
N LEU A 181 11.37 7.93 -12.76
CA LEU A 181 11.29 6.63 -12.10
C LEU A 181 11.76 6.73 -10.64
N SER A 182 12.90 7.40 -10.40
CA SER A 182 13.38 7.66 -9.04
C SER A 182 12.42 8.55 -8.26
N ALA A 183 11.86 9.61 -8.86
CA ALA A 183 10.96 10.54 -8.18
C ALA A 183 9.65 9.86 -7.76
N PHE A 184 9.02 9.16 -8.69
CA PHE A 184 7.77 8.45 -8.45
C PHE A 184 7.94 7.35 -7.40
N SER A 185 8.97 6.52 -7.56
CA SER A 185 9.23 5.42 -6.63
C SER A 185 9.67 5.90 -5.25
N ALA A 186 10.50 6.94 -5.16
CA ALA A 186 10.90 7.56 -3.89
C ALA A 186 9.69 8.09 -3.13
N ILE A 187 8.80 8.83 -3.78
CA ILE A 187 7.62 9.36 -3.10
C ILE A 187 6.71 8.24 -2.63
N ILE A 188 6.42 7.22 -3.45
CA ILE A 188 5.56 6.11 -3.00
C ILE A 188 6.20 5.35 -1.84
N ALA A 189 7.49 5.02 -1.94
CA ALA A 189 8.20 4.29 -0.91
C ALA A 189 8.27 5.08 0.41
N CYS A 190 8.57 6.37 0.35
CA CYS A 190 8.57 7.26 1.51
C CYS A 190 7.17 7.46 2.09
N PHE A 191 6.18 7.72 1.25
CA PHE A 191 4.81 7.99 1.67
C PHE A 191 4.16 6.78 2.34
N ASN A 192 4.43 5.56 1.86
CA ASN A 192 3.95 4.34 2.52
C ASN A 192 4.84 3.89 3.67
N ASN A 193 6.02 4.50 3.83
CA ASN A 193 7.10 4.04 4.71
C ASN A 193 7.56 2.61 4.36
N ALA A 194 7.52 2.25 3.08
CA ALA A 194 7.93 0.95 2.58
C ALA A 194 9.45 0.79 2.54
N GLY A 195 10.20 1.89 2.41
CA GLY A 195 11.67 1.90 2.43
C GLY A 195 12.29 2.09 1.03
N PRO A 196 12.70 1.02 0.34
CA PRO A 196 13.39 1.15 -0.95
C PRO A 196 12.43 1.57 -2.07
N GLY A 197 12.88 2.51 -2.89
CA GLY A 197 12.23 2.89 -4.14
C GLY A 197 12.81 2.09 -5.31
N LEU A 198 12.97 2.73 -6.47
CA LEU A 198 13.57 2.17 -7.68
C LEU A 198 14.64 3.07 -8.24
N ASN A 199 15.43 2.51 -9.15
CA ASN A 199 16.52 3.20 -9.83
C ASN A 199 17.53 3.75 -8.81
N GLN A 200 17.72 5.07 -8.72
CA GLN A 200 18.71 5.70 -7.83
C GLN A 200 18.43 5.46 -6.34
N VAL A 201 17.16 5.27 -5.98
CA VAL A 201 16.72 4.95 -4.60
C VAL A 201 16.35 3.46 -4.45
N GLY A 202 16.82 2.62 -5.37
CA GLY A 202 16.58 1.19 -5.38
C GLY A 202 17.30 0.42 -4.26
N PRO A 203 17.05 -0.88 -4.14
CA PRO A 203 17.54 -1.72 -3.04
C PRO A 203 19.07 -1.95 -3.07
N ALA A 204 19.70 -1.86 -4.25
CA ALA A 204 21.16 -1.89 -4.39
C ALA A 204 21.80 -0.50 -4.31
N SER A 205 21.00 0.55 -4.18
CA SER A 205 21.43 1.94 -4.03
C SER A 205 20.86 2.51 -2.73
N ASN A 206 20.91 3.84 -2.55
CA ASN A 206 20.42 4.48 -1.34
C ASN A 206 20.02 5.93 -1.60
N TYR A 207 19.43 6.57 -0.59
CA TYR A 207 18.99 7.96 -0.66
C TYR A 207 20.14 8.98 -0.47
N ALA A 208 21.39 8.55 -0.24
CA ALA A 208 22.50 9.46 0.03
C ALA A 208 22.96 10.26 -1.21
N GLY A 209 22.61 9.80 -2.42
CA GLY A 209 22.85 10.53 -3.66
C GLY A 209 21.88 11.71 -3.89
N LEU A 210 20.85 11.86 -3.04
CA LEU A 210 19.87 12.94 -3.17
C LEU A 210 20.38 14.25 -2.58
N SER A 211 19.94 15.37 -3.16
CA SER A 211 20.20 16.70 -2.60
C SER A 211 19.42 16.93 -1.30
N ASP A 212 19.83 17.96 -0.54
CA ASP A 212 19.15 18.35 0.71
C ASP A 212 17.66 18.65 0.48
N PHE A 213 17.32 19.29 -0.65
CA PHE A 213 15.94 19.56 -1.02
C PHE A 213 15.15 18.26 -1.28
N GLN A 214 15.70 17.35 -2.07
CA GLN A 214 15.06 16.07 -2.41
C GLN A 214 14.84 15.21 -1.15
N THR A 215 15.84 15.17 -0.26
CA THR A 215 15.74 14.48 1.02
C THR A 215 14.69 15.13 1.92
N GLY A 216 14.62 16.46 1.96
CA GLY A 216 13.59 17.20 2.70
C GLY A 216 12.17 16.86 2.23
N VAL A 217 11.95 16.77 0.92
CA VAL A 217 10.66 16.34 0.34
C VAL A 217 10.34 14.90 0.74
N CYS A 218 11.32 13.99 0.73
CA CYS A 218 11.15 12.61 1.16
C CYS A 218 10.78 12.50 2.65
N ILE A 219 11.44 13.28 3.53
CA ILE A 219 11.12 13.35 4.96
C ILE A 219 9.67 13.79 5.16
N PHE A 220 9.25 14.84 4.44
CA PHE A 220 7.88 15.33 4.52
C PHE A 220 6.87 14.28 4.03
N ALA A 221 7.19 13.54 2.96
CA ALA A 221 6.37 12.44 2.47
C ALA A 221 6.19 11.33 3.51
N MET A 222 7.27 10.91 4.19
CA MET A 222 7.21 9.93 5.28
C MET A 222 6.31 10.38 6.43
N LEU A 223 6.42 11.66 6.81
CA LEU A 223 5.64 12.25 7.90
C LEU A 223 4.14 12.27 7.55
N LEU A 224 3.79 12.68 6.32
CA LEU A 224 2.41 12.61 5.80
C LEU A 224 1.85 11.19 5.82
N GLY A 225 2.65 10.21 5.40
CA GLY A 225 2.30 8.80 5.43
C GLY A 225 2.01 8.27 6.83
N ARG A 226 2.86 8.63 7.80
CA ARG A 226 2.83 8.07 9.15
C ARG A 226 1.73 8.69 10.03
N VAL A 227 1.56 10.01 9.98
CA VAL A 227 0.63 10.75 10.88
C VAL A 227 -0.81 10.77 10.37
N GLN A 228 -1.05 10.14 9.21
CA GLN A 228 -2.27 10.22 8.40
C GLN A 228 -2.52 11.62 7.84
N ILE A 229 -2.82 11.67 6.54
CA ILE A 229 -2.92 12.91 5.75
C ILE A 229 -3.86 13.95 6.38
N PHE A 230 -5.03 13.53 6.87
CA PHE A 230 -6.00 14.46 7.47
C PHE A 230 -5.45 15.22 8.66
N SER A 231 -4.67 14.57 9.52
CA SER A 231 -4.10 15.18 10.72
C SER A 231 -3.15 16.34 10.39
N ILE A 232 -2.49 16.27 9.24
CA ILE A 232 -1.55 17.31 8.79
C ILE A 232 -2.28 18.35 7.96
N VAL A 233 -3.09 17.93 6.99
CA VAL A 233 -3.82 18.84 6.09
C VAL A 233 -4.74 19.77 6.87
N ILE A 234 -5.37 19.29 7.96
CA ILE A 234 -6.24 20.12 8.78
C ILE A 234 -5.50 21.31 9.43
N LEU A 235 -4.19 21.21 9.69
CA LEU A 235 -3.41 22.32 10.24
C LEU A 235 -3.25 23.47 9.25
N PHE A 236 -3.39 23.19 7.95
CA PHE A 236 -3.34 24.21 6.89
C PHE A 236 -4.72 24.80 6.58
N VAL A 237 -5.79 24.25 7.15
CA VAL A 237 -7.16 24.74 6.95
C VAL A 237 -7.42 25.88 7.95
N PRO A 238 -7.67 27.13 7.48
CA PRO A 238 -7.88 28.28 8.37
C PRO A 238 -9.01 28.08 9.38
N GLU A 239 -10.05 27.34 8.99
CA GLU A 239 -11.20 27.00 9.84
C GLU A 239 -10.81 26.19 11.07
N PHE A 240 -9.73 25.40 11.03
CA PHE A 240 -9.23 24.68 12.20
C PHE A 240 -8.76 25.63 13.31
N TRP A 241 -8.27 26.82 12.93
CA TRP A 241 -7.74 27.83 13.85
C TRP A 241 -8.80 28.84 14.31
N LYS A 242 -9.98 28.84 13.69
CA LYS A 242 -11.09 29.71 14.06
C LYS A 242 -11.96 29.00 15.10
N LYS A 243 -11.98 29.55 16.32
CA LYS A 243 -12.93 29.15 17.39
C LYS A 243 -14.35 29.56 17.03
#